data_AF-A0A9P7K1B6-F1
#
_entry.id   AF-A0A9P7K1B6-F1
#
_cell.length_a   1.000
_cell.length_b   1.000
_cell.length_c   1.000
_cell.angle_alpha   90.00
_cell.angle_beta   90.00
_cell.angle_gamma   90.00
#
_symmetry.space_group_name_H-M   'P 1'
#
loop_
_entity.id
_entity.type
_entity.pdbx_description
1 polymer ?
#
loop_
_entity_poly.entity_id
_entity_poly.type
_entity_poly.pdbx_seq_one_letter_code
_entity_poly.pdbx_strand_id
1 'polypeptide(L)'
;MSDQFDNIGTDSTLWIPPNFPIEDIDISNDIAISYTMYKRVDKKIKPVPGVFPQEAQVQRRFPSDPLETLPVLSPHLPEFKPSIKITTERMKSLNINSIGFLSTEEEKLFSHIMMLNEDALAFEDNDRGTFKESYFSPYIIPTVPHVPWEYKNM
;
A
#
# COMPACT_ATOMS: atom_id res chain seq x y z
N MET A 1 -41.38 -24.03 48.17
CA MET A 1 -42.10 -23.35 47.09
C MET A 1 -41.18 -23.36 45.90
N SER A 2 -41.66 -23.94 44.81
CA SER A 2 -40.88 -24.40 43.67
C SER A 2 -40.40 -23.23 42.81
N ASP A 3 -39.10 -23.11 42.62
CA ASP A 3 -38.54 -22.25 41.57
C ASP A 3 -38.34 -23.10 40.30
N GLN A 4 -39.14 -22.76 39.31
CA GLN A 4 -39.15 -23.32 37.97
C GLN A 4 -37.88 -22.84 37.25
N PHE A 5 -36.93 -23.74 36.98
CA PHE A 5 -35.81 -23.43 36.09
C PHE A 5 -36.35 -23.36 34.65
N ASP A 6 -36.37 -22.17 34.07
CA ASP A 6 -36.63 -22.00 32.66
C ASP A 6 -35.50 -22.65 31.86
N ASN A 7 -35.88 -23.63 31.04
CA ASN A 7 -35.03 -24.33 30.08
C ASN A 7 -34.35 -23.32 29.15
N ILE A 8 -33.08 -23.04 29.40
CA ILE A 8 -32.22 -22.41 28.40
C ILE A 8 -32.00 -23.47 27.33
N GLY A 9 -32.67 -23.31 26.19
CA GLY A 9 -32.50 -24.15 25.03
C GLY A 9 -31.01 -24.25 24.68
N THR A 10 -30.43 -25.41 24.97
CA THR A 10 -29.09 -25.80 24.55
C THR A 10 -29.13 -26.05 23.05
N ASP A 11 -29.14 -24.99 22.25
CA ASP A 11 -29.00 -25.10 20.79
C ASP A 11 -27.61 -24.66 20.30
N SER A 12 -26.61 -24.82 21.16
CA SER A 12 -25.25 -25.05 20.68
C SER A 12 -25.09 -26.53 20.34
N THR A 13 -25.84 -26.99 19.33
CA THR A 13 -25.59 -28.29 18.70
C THR A 13 -24.19 -28.23 18.09
N LEU A 14 -23.20 -28.77 18.81
CA LEU A 14 -21.87 -28.98 18.28
C LEU A 14 -22.01 -29.94 17.10
N TRP A 15 -21.86 -29.42 15.88
CA TRP A 15 -21.94 -30.24 14.68
C TRP A 15 -20.65 -31.06 14.58
N ILE A 16 -20.72 -32.30 15.03
CA ILE A 16 -19.63 -33.27 14.89
C ILE A 16 -19.76 -33.91 13.51
N PRO A 17 -18.75 -33.79 12.62
CA PRO A 17 -18.81 -34.43 11.32
C PRO A 17 -18.86 -35.96 11.47
N PRO A 18 -19.55 -36.68 10.56
CA PRO A 18 -19.88 -38.09 10.71
C PRO A 18 -18.68 -39.06 10.77
N ASN A 19 -17.49 -38.59 10.43
CA ASN A 19 -16.24 -39.37 10.44
C ASN A 19 -15.25 -38.93 11.52
N PHE A 20 -15.71 -38.21 12.55
CA PHE A 20 -14.83 -37.77 13.64
C PHE A 20 -14.46 -38.96 14.54
N PRO A 21 -13.16 -39.29 14.73
CA PRO A 21 -12.76 -40.32 15.66
C PRO A 21 -13.03 -39.81 17.09
N ILE A 22 -14.05 -40.38 17.74
CA ILE A 22 -14.48 -40.00 19.10
C ILE A 22 -13.51 -40.55 20.18
N GLU A 23 -12.55 -41.39 19.79
CA GLU A 23 -11.78 -42.25 20.70
C GLU A 23 -10.69 -41.53 21.51
N ASP A 24 -10.37 -40.25 21.23
CA ASP A 24 -9.30 -39.51 21.92
C ASP A 24 -9.79 -38.34 22.81
N ILE A 25 -11.09 -38.28 23.14
CA ILE A 25 -11.63 -37.22 24.02
C ILE A 25 -11.42 -37.64 25.49
N ASP A 26 -10.28 -37.26 26.06
CA ASP A 26 -10.00 -37.41 27.48
C ASP A 26 -10.77 -36.34 28.28
N ILE A 27 -11.88 -36.74 28.92
CA ILE A 27 -12.84 -35.86 29.62
C ILE A 27 -12.26 -35.33 30.97
N SER A 28 -11.00 -35.64 31.29
CA SER A 28 -10.39 -35.35 32.60
C SER A 28 -9.67 -34.01 32.73
N ASN A 29 -9.55 -33.22 31.65
CA ASN A 29 -9.04 -31.85 31.72
C ASN A 29 -9.97 -30.90 30.94
N ASP A 30 -10.35 -29.78 31.56
CA ASP A 30 -11.08 -28.65 30.94
C ASP A 30 -10.21 -27.97 29.86
N ILE A 31 -9.92 -28.68 28.78
CA ILE A 31 -9.29 -28.13 27.58
C ILE A 31 -10.43 -27.78 26.65
N ALA A 32 -10.75 -26.49 26.55
CA ALA A 32 -11.68 -25.99 25.55
C ALA A 32 -11.06 -26.18 24.15
N ILE A 33 -11.36 -27.31 23.50
CA ILE A 33 -10.90 -27.57 22.13
C ILE A 33 -11.81 -26.78 21.18
N SER A 34 -11.33 -25.64 20.69
CA SER A 34 -12.07 -24.82 19.72
C SER A 34 -11.87 -25.37 18.30
N TYR A 35 -12.83 -26.15 17.80
CA TYR A 35 -12.89 -26.53 16.39
C TYR A 35 -13.45 -25.38 15.54
N THR A 36 -12.66 -24.32 15.35
CA THR A 36 -13.10 -23.18 14.53
C THR A 36 -12.88 -23.50 13.06
N MET A 37 -13.95 -23.83 12.34
CA MET A 37 -13.93 -23.85 10.88
C MET A 37 -13.95 -22.40 10.37
N TYR A 38 -12.99 -22.04 9.49
CA TYR A 38 -13.02 -20.73 8.82
C TYR A 38 -14.36 -20.53 8.11
N LYS A 39 -14.93 -19.32 8.19
CA LYS A 39 -16.17 -18.98 7.47
C LYS A 39 -15.99 -19.27 5.97
N ARG A 40 -16.86 -20.11 5.42
CA ARG A 40 -16.86 -20.44 3.99
C ARG A 40 -17.11 -19.18 3.15
N VAL A 41 -16.58 -19.16 1.93
CA VAL A 41 -16.62 -17.99 1.03
C VAL A 41 -18.04 -17.54 0.74
N ASP A 42 -18.99 -18.48 0.56
CA ASP A 42 -20.41 -18.24 0.35
C ASP A 42 -21.10 -17.58 1.55
N LYS A 43 -20.59 -17.79 2.76
CA LYS A 43 -21.09 -17.20 4.01
C LYS A 43 -20.34 -15.93 4.43
N LYS A 44 -19.35 -15.48 3.65
CA LYS A 44 -18.55 -14.30 3.96
C LYS A 44 -19.31 -13.03 3.55
N ILE A 45 -19.73 -12.26 4.54
CA ILE A 45 -20.33 -10.93 4.32
C ILE A 45 -19.18 -9.97 3.97
N LYS A 46 -19.26 -9.36 2.79
CA LYS A 46 -18.33 -8.29 2.38
C LYS A 46 -18.87 -6.96 2.91
N PRO A 47 -18.04 -6.11 3.53
CA PRO A 47 -18.48 -4.78 3.92
C PRO A 47 -18.93 -4.00 2.68
N VAL A 48 -20.00 -3.22 2.83
CA VAL A 48 -20.45 -2.32 1.77
C VAL A 48 -19.43 -1.18 1.65
N PRO A 49 -18.89 -0.90 0.45
CA PRO A 49 -17.98 0.21 0.26
C PRO A 49 -18.71 1.53 0.55
N GLY A 50 -18.20 2.30 1.51
CA GLY A 50 -18.68 3.64 1.83
C GLY A 50 -18.13 4.71 0.88
N VAL A 51 -18.74 5.89 0.86
CA VAL A 51 -18.22 7.06 0.14
C VAL A 51 -17.02 7.62 0.91
N PHE A 52 -15.91 7.85 0.22
CA PHE A 52 -14.74 8.48 0.83
C PHE A 52 -15.05 9.95 1.15
N PRO A 53 -14.88 10.42 2.40
CA PRO A 53 -15.28 11.76 2.77
C PRO A 53 -14.36 12.80 2.12
N GLN A 54 -14.96 13.88 1.60
CA GLN A 54 -14.24 14.94 0.90
C GLN A 54 -13.22 15.65 1.81
N GLU A 55 -13.51 15.72 3.11
CA GLU A 55 -12.61 16.30 4.12
C GLU A 55 -11.30 15.51 4.28
N ALA A 56 -11.32 14.20 4.02
CA ALA A 56 -10.13 13.35 4.07
C ALA A 56 -9.34 13.35 2.76
N GLN A 57 -9.79 14.09 1.74
CA GLN A 57 -9.13 14.14 0.45
C GLN A 57 -7.80 14.89 0.54
N VAL A 58 -6.72 14.25 0.12
CA VAL A 58 -5.41 14.90 0.01
C VAL A 58 -5.47 15.97 -1.08
N GLN A 59 -5.23 17.22 -0.68
CA GLN A 59 -5.14 18.34 -1.60
C GLN A 59 -3.68 18.59 -1.99
N ARG A 60 -3.41 18.64 -3.30
CA ARG A 60 -2.11 19.02 -3.84
C ARG A 60 -2.06 20.54 -4.05
N ARG A 61 -1.02 21.19 -3.57
CA ARG A 61 -0.77 22.63 -3.71
C ARG A 61 0.68 22.87 -4.12
N PHE A 62 0.93 23.94 -4.87
CA PHE A 62 2.28 24.38 -5.22
C PHE A 62 2.54 25.71 -4.53
N PRO A 63 3.35 25.74 -3.45
CA PRO A 63 3.63 26.97 -2.71
C PRO A 63 4.48 27.96 -3.51
N SER A 64 5.30 27.47 -4.44
CA SER A 64 6.10 28.22 -5.39
C SER A 64 6.04 27.53 -6.76
N ASP A 65 6.44 28.23 -7.82
CA ASP A 65 6.53 27.64 -9.15
C ASP A 65 7.62 26.53 -9.15
N PRO A 66 7.26 25.27 -9.46
CA PRO A 66 8.23 24.16 -9.50
C PRO A 66 9.29 24.30 -10.59
N LEU A 67 9.12 25.20 -11.56
CA LEU A 67 10.05 25.39 -12.67
C LEU A 67 11.17 26.39 -12.37
N GLU A 68 11.05 27.18 -11.29
CA GLU A 68 12.05 28.21 -10.94
C GLU A 68 13.44 27.65 -10.68
N THR A 69 13.54 26.39 -10.21
CA THR A 69 14.81 25.74 -9.90
C THR A 69 15.42 24.99 -11.08
N LEU A 70 14.80 25.02 -12.26
CA LEU A 70 15.31 24.28 -13.41
C LEU A 70 16.65 24.86 -13.89
N PRO A 71 17.67 24.02 -14.12
CA PRO A 71 18.93 24.46 -14.67
C PRO A 71 18.74 24.95 -16.11
N VAL A 72 19.36 26.08 -16.45
CA VAL A 72 19.34 26.61 -17.82
C VAL A 72 20.20 25.72 -18.71
N LEU A 73 19.63 25.29 -19.84
CA LEU A 73 20.34 24.52 -20.85
C LEU A 73 21.31 25.41 -21.63
N SER A 74 22.59 25.04 -21.63
CA SER A 74 23.59 25.67 -22.49
C SER A 74 23.37 25.25 -23.94
N PRO A 75 23.43 26.18 -24.92
CA PRO A 75 23.41 25.83 -26.34
C PRO A 75 24.68 25.07 -26.76
N HIS A 76 25.76 25.19 -25.98
CA HIS A 76 27.00 24.44 -26.22
C HIS A 76 27.05 23.25 -25.29
N LEU A 77 26.86 22.07 -25.86
CA LEU A 77 26.79 20.81 -25.13
C LEU A 77 28.20 20.29 -24.80
N PRO A 78 28.51 20.04 -23.53
CA PRO A 78 29.76 19.38 -23.16
C PRO A 78 29.73 17.90 -23.57
N GLU A 79 30.91 17.30 -23.72
CA GLU A 79 31.01 15.85 -23.89
C GLU A 79 30.52 15.12 -22.63
N PHE A 80 29.89 13.96 -22.84
CA PHE A 80 29.38 13.13 -21.76
C PHE A 80 30.52 12.64 -20.87
N LYS A 81 30.41 12.93 -19.56
CA LYS A 81 31.31 12.41 -18.54
C LYS A 81 30.49 11.62 -17.52
N PRO A 82 30.81 10.35 -17.26
CA PRO A 82 30.05 9.55 -16.31
C PRO A 82 30.17 10.17 -14.91
N SER A 83 29.03 10.30 -14.24
CA SER A 83 28.93 10.75 -12.85
C SER A 83 28.75 9.56 -11.91
N ILE A 84 28.67 9.83 -10.61
CA ILE A 84 28.45 8.82 -9.56
C ILE A 84 27.15 8.04 -9.83
N LYS A 85 26.07 8.74 -10.21
CA LYS A 85 24.77 8.12 -10.48
C LYS A 85 24.59 7.68 -11.92
N ILE A 86 25.01 8.51 -12.88
CA ILE A 86 24.86 8.22 -14.31
C ILE A 86 26.15 7.63 -14.86
N THR A 87 26.22 6.30 -14.85
CA THR A 87 27.30 5.54 -15.49
C THR A 87 27.03 5.32 -16.97
N THR A 88 28.07 4.99 -17.73
CA THR A 88 27.95 4.63 -19.15
C THR A 88 27.02 3.44 -19.37
N GLU A 89 27.01 2.46 -18.46
CA GLU A 89 26.13 1.29 -18.52
C GLU A 89 24.67 1.66 -18.31
N ARG A 90 24.36 2.47 -17.29
CA ARG A 90 23.01 2.99 -17.04
C ARG A 90 22.51 3.80 -18.23
N MET A 91 23.38 4.63 -18.80
CA MET A 91 23.01 5.42 -19.98
C MET A 91 22.73 4.56 -21.22
N LYS A 92 23.53 3.51 -21.45
CA LYS A 92 23.27 2.54 -22.53
C LYS A 92 21.99 1.74 -22.30
N SER A 93 21.67 1.43 -21.04
CA SER A 93 20.47 0.67 -20.67
C SER A 93 19.17 1.37 -21.06
N LEU A 94 19.18 2.71 -21.10
CA LEU A 94 18.04 3.52 -21.54
C LEU A 94 17.73 3.35 -23.03
N ASN A 95 18.63 2.73 -23.82
CA ASN A 95 18.47 2.42 -25.23
C ASN A 95 17.92 3.61 -26.04
N ILE A 96 18.56 4.76 -25.85
CA ILE A 96 18.18 6.01 -26.51
C ILE A 96 18.43 5.84 -28.00
N ASN A 97 17.43 6.22 -28.79
CA ASN A 97 17.48 6.20 -30.25
C ASN A 97 17.56 4.82 -30.92
N SER A 98 16.87 3.80 -30.38
CA SER A 98 16.77 2.48 -31.00
C SER A 98 16.23 2.47 -32.44
N ILE A 99 15.43 3.48 -32.80
CA ILE A 99 14.78 3.62 -34.12
C ILE A 99 15.58 4.55 -35.05
N GLY A 100 16.57 5.30 -34.54
CA GLY A 100 17.34 6.28 -35.33
C GLY A 100 16.58 7.58 -35.63
N PHE A 101 15.57 7.93 -34.82
CA PHE A 101 14.82 9.19 -34.93
C PHE A 101 15.62 10.42 -34.51
N LEU A 102 16.45 10.29 -33.47
CA LEU A 102 17.22 11.39 -32.90
C LEU A 102 18.52 11.60 -33.69
N SER A 103 18.90 12.87 -33.88
CA SER A 103 20.22 13.24 -34.36
C SER A 103 21.29 13.04 -33.28
N THR A 104 22.56 12.98 -33.70
CA THR A 104 23.69 12.82 -32.77
C THR A 104 23.83 13.99 -31.79
N GLU A 105 23.36 15.19 -32.16
CA GLU A 105 23.31 16.35 -31.26
C GLU A 105 22.18 16.24 -30.23
N GLU A 106 21.01 15.74 -30.63
CA GLU A 106 19.87 15.51 -29.73
C GLU A 106 20.16 14.38 -28.73
N GLU A 107 20.87 13.33 -29.14
CA GLU A 107 21.35 12.29 -28.21
C GLU A 107 22.29 12.87 -27.15
N LYS A 108 23.21 13.75 -27.57
CA LYS A 108 24.11 14.46 -26.64
C LYS A 108 23.32 15.39 -25.72
N LEU A 109 22.34 16.12 -26.24
CA LEU A 109 21.46 16.99 -25.46
C LEU A 109 20.71 16.20 -24.39
N PHE A 110 20.12 15.06 -24.75
CA PHE A 110 19.43 14.19 -23.83
C PHE A 110 20.37 13.69 -22.72
N SER A 111 21.58 13.28 -23.11
CA SER A 111 22.62 12.88 -22.16
C SER A 111 22.97 13.99 -21.17
N HIS A 112 23.06 15.23 -21.66
CA HIS A 112 23.32 16.40 -20.83
C HIS A 112 22.16 16.71 -19.88
N ILE A 113 20.91 16.66 -20.35
CA ILE A 113 19.71 16.85 -19.52
C ILE A 113 19.66 15.82 -18.39
N MET A 114 19.97 14.57 -18.69
CA MET A 114 20.01 13.51 -17.68
C MET A 114 21.07 13.80 -16.61
N MET A 115 22.28 14.21 -17.01
CA MET A 115 23.33 14.61 -16.06
C MET A 115 22.91 15.79 -15.17
N LEU A 116 22.27 16.82 -15.75
CA LEU A 116 21.80 17.98 -14.97
C LEU A 116 20.74 17.62 -13.92
N ASN A 117 19.97 16.56 -14.17
CA ASN A 117 18.89 16.11 -13.30
C ASN A 117 19.22 14.78 -12.61
N GLU A 118 20.51 14.44 -12.45
CA GLU A 118 20.93 13.15 -11.92
C GLU A 118 20.39 12.85 -10.52
N ASP A 119 20.16 13.88 -9.72
CA ASP A 119 19.61 13.74 -8.37
C ASP A 119 18.13 13.39 -8.32
N ALA A 120 17.39 13.70 -9.39
CA ALA A 120 15.98 13.34 -9.51
C ALA A 120 15.77 11.89 -10.00
N LEU A 121 16.84 11.25 -10.52
CA LEU A 121 16.77 9.90 -11.04
C LEU A 121 17.08 8.88 -9.94
N ALA A 122 16.16 7.94 -9.73
CA ALA A 122 16.36 6.83 -8.81
C ALA A 122 16.72 5.56 -9.60
N PHE A 123 17.96 5.08 -9.45
CA PHE A 123 18.40 3.82 -10.04
C PHE A 123 18.34 2.66 -9.03
N GLU A 124 18.52 2.97 -7.76
CA GLU A 124 18.39 2.03 -6.64
C GLU A 124 17.28 2.47 -5.70
N ASP A 125 16.73 1.54 -4.92
CA ASP A 125 15.67 1.85 -3.95
C ASP A 125 16.14 2.89 -2.90
N ASN A 126 17.43 2.96 -2.63
CA ASN A 126 18.02 3.95 -1.72
C ASN A 126 17.99 5.38 -2.29
N ASP A 127 17.94 5.52 -3.61
CA ASP A 127 17.83 6.83 -4.29
C ASP A 127 16.39 7.34 -4.34
N ARG A 128 15.41 6.53 -3.88
CA ARG A 128 14.00 6.89 -3.94
C ARG A 128 13.70 8.07 -3.03
N GLY A 129 13.49 9.23 -3.65
CA GLY A 129 13.04 10.44 -2.97
C GLY A 129 11.59 10.36 -2.47
N THR A 130 11.28 11.19 -1.48
CA THR A 130 9.90 11.48 -1.07
C THR A 130 9.50 12.87 -1.57
N PHE A 131 8.21 13.06 -1.82
CA PHE A 131 7.73 14.39 -2.18
C PHE A 131 7.83 15.34 -0.99
N LYS A 132 8.02 16.63 -1.30
CA LYS A 132 8.02 17.69 -0.30
C LYS A 132 6.66 17.75 0.41
N GLU A 133 6.69 17.71 1.74
CA GLU A 133 5.47 17.72 2.57
C GLU A 133 4.58 18.94 2.30
N SER A 134 5.18 20.10 2.03
CA SER A 134 4.44 21.34 1.73
C SER A 134 3.53 21.26 0.49
N TYR A 135 3.70 20.24 -0.37
CA TYR A 135 2.88 20.08 -1.57
C TYR A 135 1.56 19.38 -1.30
N PHE A 136 1.45 18.64 -0.19
CA PHE A 136 0.31 17.77 0.07
C PHE A 136 -0.28 18.11 1.44
N SER A 137 -1.60 18.16 1.55
CA SER A 137 -2.24 18.21 2.86
C SER A 137 -1.98 16.90 3.63
N PRO A 138 -1.93 16.93 4.97
CA PRO A 138 -1.81 15.73 5.78
C PRO A 138 -2.87 14.69 5.40
N TYR A 139 -2.48 13.42 5.38
CA TYR A 139 -3.39 12.33 5.12
C TYR A 139 -4.30 12.10 6.33
N ILE A 140 -5.61 12.02 6.10
CA ILE A 140 -6.60 11.73 7.13
C ILE A 140 -7.18 10.36 6.81
N ILE A 141 -7.09 9.42 7.76
CA ILE A 141 -7.73 8.10 7.64
C ILE A 141 -9.19 8.27 8.06
N PRO A 142 -10.18 8.15 7.14
CA PRO A 142 -11.58 8.27 7.53
C PRO A 142 -11.99 7.04 8.35
N THR A 143 -12.44 7.27 9.58
CA THR A 143 -12.95 6.22 10.46
C THR A 143 -14.47 6.14 10.37
N VAL A 144 -15.00 4.93 10.26
CA VAL A 144 -16.44 4.68 10.41
C VAL A 144 -16.74 4.51 11.90
N PRO A 145 -17.78 5.16 12.47
CA PRO A 145 -18.15 4.95 13.86
C PRO A 145 -18.45 3.47 14.10
N HIS A 146 -17.71 2.86 15.02
CA HIS A 146 -17.89 1.47 15.39
C HIS A 146 -18.99 1.34 16.44
N VAL A 147 -19.96 0.46 16.22
CA VAL A 147 -20.95 0.08 17.25
C VAL A 147 -20.39 -1.11 18.03
N PRO A 148 -20.15 -0.98 19.36
CA PRO A 148 -19.71 -2.11 20.18
C PRO A 148 -20.68 -3.28 20.06
N TRP A 149 -20.17 -4.50 19.95
CA TRP A 149 -21.01 -5.70 19.88
C TRP A 149 -21.67 -6.05 21.22
N GLU A 150 -21.13 -5.52 22.32
CA GLU A 150 -21.64 -5.69 23.67
C GLU A 150 -21.37 -4.42 24.47
N TYR A 151 -22.40 -3.93 25.16
CA TYR A 151 -22.25 -2.86 26.14
C TYR A 151 -22.00 -3.50 27.50
N LYS A 152 -20.91 -3.12 28.15
CA LYS A 152 -20.69 -3.52 29.54
C LYS A 152 -21.72 -2.80 30.39
N ASN A 153 -22.62 -3.55 31.02
CA ASN A 153 -23.59 -3.00 31.97
C ASN A 153 -22.81 -2.27 33.08
N MET A 154 -23.04 -0.97 33.21
CA MET A 154 -22.55 -0.15 34.32
C MET A 154 -23.48 -0.29 35.51
#